data_AF-A0A928RU39-F1
#
_entry.id   AF-A0A928RU39-F1
#
_cell.length_a   1.000
_cell.length_b   1.000
_cell.length_c   1.000
_cell.angle_alpha   90.00
_cell.angle_beta   90.00
_cell.angle_gamma   90.00
#
_symmetry.space_group_name_H-M   'P 1'
#
loop_
_entity.id
_entity.type
_entity.pdbx_description
1 polymer ?
#
loop_
_entity_poly.entity_id
_entity_poly.type
_entity_poly.pdbx_seq_one_letter_code
_entity_poly.pdbx_strand_id
1 'polypeptide(L)'
;MKKGLFKILVLGLATVLAFSAFSGCASSKWKGSEMTDWGKVSAESLGGFIAETDNYLYYINGVGTSSDDNKLGVPTKGALYAVDKSDFTKNKVAVPKLFASSDYDTGIFISGDYVYYGTPSTEKNSHGDIAYTDLAITRSKLDGTDTKVLFTAGSLALKHRFVEVDGKVFVIYYDTDNSAIVSYDVDSASAKEIAKTDEKTDKMETLGSYTFVPEIGADGVAVAYTSTVYREAYNQDKNEATGSSRGTENYNKVYALVAGDSEAKLVYDGKTEEATYAIKLIKDGFVFYTKTVNGTSKTYAVSMADFAGGKAGVEVFDEYAVSTTLIQSLNEVYVIADNNVYKDTMIKKDMGPTTKKLVAKCSSISSFLFKDGDNIYYYNSSNNIVRIALGDVENTDAKEIRISDDTVTTTWYAPELVKVNGNDYLFYVDNSTTGLSYVKYVALDDSKIVAEDTDDDGEDDLWYLSGSKFLSNLTIDDNAKIMTAKINALSTGEIEFEEVNGELKAVKLQDTIAEYDALSAEVKEKVEDTAKTKIANIKEAIRVANLLKKVDGAYDSSTDQTALESAYNEIKAEINALFESGDYTKIASYIDGNMFANYQKCQKLFDSKN
;
A
#
# COMPACT_ATOMS: atom_id res chain seq x y z
N MET A 1 28.00 -60.33 -28.88
CA MET A 1 27.06 -60.07 -29.99
C MET A 1 25.67 -60.46 -29.50
N LYS A 2 24.58 -59.70 -29.60
CA LYS A 2 24.25 -58.55 -30.45
C LYS A 2 23.58 -57.45 -29.60
N LYS A 3 24.14 -56.24 -29.69
CA LYS A 3 23.48 -54.96 -29.44
C LYS A 3 22.57 -54.68 -30.64
N GLY A 4 21.41 -54.06 -30.41
CA GLY A 4 20.64 -53.42 -31.46
C GLY A 4 19.18 -53.78 -31.40
N LEU A 5 18.40 -52.97 -30.67
CA LEU A 5 16.97 -52.68 -30.95
C LEU A 5 16.37 -51.64 -30.01
N PHE A 6 17.08 -51.19 -28.96
CA PHE A 6 16.54 -50.22 -27.98
C PHE A 6 17.02 -48.76 -28.15
N LYS A 7 17.47 -48.35 -29.34
CA LYS A 7 18.02 -46.99 -29.57
C LYS A 7 17.26 -46.12 -30.59
N ILE A 8 16.11 -46.55 -31.09
CA ILE A 8 15.38 -45.78 -32.13
C ILE A 8 14.02 -45.22 -31.65
N LEU A 9 13.50 -45.64 -30.50
CA LEU A 9 12.25 -45.08 -29.96
C LEU A 9 12.44 -43.89 -28.98
N VAL A 10 13.68 -43.61 -28.53
CA VAL A 10 13.99 -42.49 -27.62
C VAL A 10 14.51 -41.25 -28.37
N LEU A 11 14.80 -41.37 -29.67
CA LEU A 11 15.32 -40.25 -30.48
C LEU A 11 14.24 -39.46 -31.24
N GLY A 12 12.97 -39.89 -31.21
CA GLY A 12 11.85 -39.21 -31.89
C GLY A 12 10.99 -38.31 -31.00
N LEU A 13 11.15 -38.40 -29.68
CA LEU A 13 10.41 -37.55 -28.71
C LEU A 13 11.29 -36.44 -28.11
N ALA A 14 12.60 -36.47 -28.35
CA ALA A 14 13.57 -35.47 -27.86
C ALA A 14 13.79 -34.30 -28.84
N THR A 15 13.19 -34.34 -30.03
CA THR A 15 13.44 -33.36 -31.11
C THR A 15 12.25 -32.43 -31.39
N VAL A 16 11.13 -32.58 -30.66
CA VAL A 16 9.97 -31.66 -30.73
C VAL A 16 9.80 -30.83 -29.44
N LEU A 17 10.57 -31.13 -28.39
CA LEU A 17 10.68 -30.28 -27.18
C LEU A 17 11.91 -29.35 -27.18
N ALA A 18 12.68 -29.33 -28.27
CA ALA A 18 13.88 -28.51 -28.42
C ALA A 18 13.66 -27.19 -29.20
N PHE A 19 12.41 -26.81 -29.46
CA PHE A 19 12.06 -25.53 -30.14
C PHE A 19 11.12 -24.60 -29.36
N SER A 20 10.89 -24.85 -28.06
CA SER A 20 10.23 -23.89 -27.15
C SER A 20 11.11 -23.45 -25.97
N ALA A 21 12.40 -23.80 -25.95
CA ALA A 21 13.35 -23.41 -24.91
C ALA A 21 14.38 -22.35 -25.36
N PHE A 22 14.09 -21.61 -26.43
CA PHE A 22 14.91 -20.48 -26.90
C PHE A 22 14.02 -19.28 -27.26
N SER A 23 13.19 -18.83 -26.32
CA SER A 23 12.81 -17.41 -26.25
C SER A 23 13.52 -16.79 -25.04
N GLY A 24 14.62 -16.08 -25.31
CA GLY A 24 15.12 -15.05 -24.40
C GLY A 24 16.03 -15.49 -23.26
N CYS A 25 16.99 -16.40 -23.46
CA CYS A 25 18.25 -16.32 -22.71
C CYS A 25 19.11 -15.19 -23.30
N ALA A 26 18.63 -13.97 -23.12
CA ALA A 26 19.47 -12.79 -23.10
C ALA A 26 19.33 -12.28 -21.68
N SER A 27 20.38 -12.43 -20.85
CA SER A 27 20.55 -11.51 -19.74
C SER A 27 20.77 -10.14 -20.34
N SER A 28 19.68 -9.47 -20.75
CA SER A 28 19.72 -8.07 -21.09
C SER A 28 20.17 -7.38 -19.82
N LYS A 29 21.47 -7.06 -19.75
CA LYS A 29 21.99 -6.21 -18.71
C LYS A 29 21.11 -4.98 -18.72
N TRP A 30 20.38 -4.76 -17.62
CA TRP A 30 19.61 -3.55 -17.44
C TRP A 30 20.50 -2.37 -17.77
N LYS A 31 20.06 -1.53 -18.71
CA LYS A 31 20.90 -0.46 -19.27
C LYS A 31 20.86 0.83 -18.45
N GLY A 32 20.13 0.81 -17.33
CA GLY A 32 19.78 2.02 -16.60
C GLY A 32 18.47 2.60 -17.09
N SER A 33 17.74 3.26 -16.20
CA SER A 33 16.64 4.13 -16.57
C SER A 33 17.18 5.41 -17.21
N GLU A 34 16.39 6.08 -18.06
CA GLU A 34 16.73 7.39 -18.60
C GLU A 34 16.44 8.53 -17.59
N MET A 35 16.54 8.24 -16.30
CA MET A 35 16.38 9.25 -15.26
C MET A 35 17.71 9.99 -15.07
N THR A 36 17.63 11.30 -14.94
CA THR A 36 18.79 12.16 -14.73
C THR A 36 18.44 13.24 -13.74
N ASP A 37 19.42 13.74 -12.99
CA ASP A 37 19.25 14.89 -12.10
C ASP A 37 18.13 14.66 -11.06
N TRP A 38 18.25 13.63 -10.22
CA TRP A 38 17.27 13.39 -9.16
C TRP A 38 17.25 14.48 -8.10
N GLY A 39 18.38 15.15 -7.89
CA GLY A 39 18.56 16.17 -6.85
C GLY A 39 18.81 15.56 -5.48
N LYS A 40 18.62 16.34 -4.42
CA LYS A 40 18.83 15.88 -3.04
C LYS A 40 17.67 15.02 -2.57
N VAL A 41 17.96 14.05 -1.72
CA VAL A 41 16.96 13.25 -1.01
C VAL A 41 16.29 14.12 0.05
N SER A 42 14.97 14.03 0.18
CA SER A 42 14.24 14.67 1.26
C SER A 42 14.46 13.90 2.56
N ALA A 43 14.85 14.60 3.63
CA ALA A 43 14.98 14.02 4.96
C ALA A 43 13.62 13.59 5.57
N GLU A 44 12.51 14.08 5.00
CA GLU A 44 11.14 13.83 5.48
C GLU A 44 10.51 12.56 4.87
N SER A 45 11.22 11.83 4.01
CA SER A 45 10.65 10.76 3.18
C SER A 45 11.41 9.42 3.28
N LEU A 46 11.63 8.95 4.51
CA LEU A 46 12.31 7.68 4.78
C LEU A 46 11.42 6.75 5.61
N GLY A 47 11.29 5.49 5.17
CA GLY A 47 10.60 4.43 5.93
C GLY A 47 9.21 4.03 5.40
N GLY A 48 8.65 4.77 4.45
CA GLY A 48 7.40 4.46 3.75
C GLY A 48 7.55 3.68 2.44
N PHE A 49 6.46 3.48 1.70
CA PHE A 49 6.47 2.97 0.32
C PHE A 49 6.70 4.07 -0.71
N ILE A 50 6.81 5.33 -0.29
CA ILE A 50 7.28 6.47 -1.07
C ILE A 50 8.59 7.01 -0.50
N ALA A 51 9.48 7.43 -1.39
CA ALA A 51 10.68 8.19 -1.07
C ALA A 51 10.80 9.40 -2.00
N GLU A 52 11.35 10.51 -1.50
CA GLU A 52 11.40 11.77 -2.23
C GLU A 52 12.82 12.25 -2.52
N THR A 53 12.98 12.80 -3.72
CA THR A 53 14.10 13.67 -4.09
C THR A 53 13.57 15.02 -4.56
N ASP A 54 14.44 16.00 -4.84
CA ASP A 54 14.02 17.32 -5.33
C ASP A 54 13.10 17.20 -6.56
N ASN A 55 13.43 16.29 -7.50
CA ASN A 55 12.75 16.20 -8.80
C ASN A 55 11.81 14.99 -8.95
N TYR A 56 11.98 13.92 -8.16
CA TYR A 56 11.21 12.69 -8.31
C TYR A 56 10.57 12.21 -7.01
N LEU A 57 9.40 11.57 -7.14
CA LEU A 57 8.87 10.62 -6.17
C LEU A 57 9.26 9.22 -6.60
N TYR A 58 9.81 8.42 -5.69
CA TYR A 58 10.08 7.00 -5.85
C TYR A 58 9.00 6.21 -5.13
N TYR A 59 8.49 5.16 -5.75
CA TYR A 59 7.42 4.35 -5.18
C TYR A 59 7.50 2.90 -5.65
N ILE A 60 7.01 1.97 -4.82
CA ILE A 60 6.88 0.56 -5.23
C ILE A 60 5.64 0.43 -6.13
N ASN A 61 5.81 -0.07 -7.36
CA ASN A 61 4.74 -0.17 -8.34
C ASN A 61 3.77 -1.32 -8.04
N GLY A 62 2.92 -1.10 -7.04
CA GLY A 62 1.97 -2.06 -6.52
C GLY A 62 2.61 -3.26 -5.81
N VAL A 63 1.78 -4.09 -5.18
CA VAL A 63 2.23 -5.23 -4.38
C VAL A 63 2.62 -6.40 -5.29
N GLY A 64 3.92 -6.71 -5.34
CA GLY A 64 4.46 -7.89 -6.02
C GLY A 64 4.46 -9.14 -5.14
N THR A 65 4.63 -10.31 -5.74
CA THR A 65 4.72 -11.59 -5.00
C THR A 65 6.16 -12.04 -4.93
N SER A 66 6.62 -12.53 -3.77
CA SER A 66 8.02 -12.94 -3.61
C SER A 66 8.45 -14.08 -4.55
N SER A 67 7.51 -14.91 -5.00
CA SER A 67 7.73 -16.00 -5.97
C SER A 67 7.81 -15.57 -7.44
N ASP A 68 7.54 -14.30 -7.76
CA ASP A 68 7.61 -13.80 -9.13
C ASP A 68 9.08 -13.81 -9.64
N ASP A 69 9.29 -13.82 -10.96
CA ASP A 69 10.66 -13.84 -11.52
C ASP A 69 11.39 -12.53 -11.17
N ASN A 70 12.27 -12.62 -10.18
CA ASN A 70 13.00 -11.50 -9.63
C ASN A 70 14.37 -11.27 -10.29
N LYS A 71 14.61 -11.78 -11.51
CA LYS A 71 15.81 -11.41 -12.27
C LYS A 71 15.81 -9.90 -12.55
N LEU A 72 16.98 -9.27 -12.45
CA LEU A 72 17.14 -7.85 -12.75
C LEU A 72 16.64 -7.54 -14.17
N GLY A 73 15.68 -6.60 -14.26
CA GLY A 73 15.08 -6.18 -15.54
C GLY A 73 13.74 -6.85 -15.87
N VAL A 74 13.28 -7.81 -15.04
CA VAL A 74 12.03 -8.56 -15.30
C VAL A 74 10.82 -8.00 -14.53
N PRO A 75 10.91 -7.67 -13.22
CA PRO A 75 9.76 -7.14 -12.49
C PRO A 75 9.21 -5.82 -13.02
N THR A 76 7.88 -5.77 -13.18
CA THR A 76 7.10 -4.55 -13.44
C THR A 76 6.29 -4.18 -12.19
N LYS A 77 5.43 -5.11 -11.71
CA LYS A 77 4.72 -4.95 -10.44
C LYS A 77 5.65 -5.30 -9.28
N GLY A 78 5.59 -4.53 -8.19
CA GLY A 78 6.52 -4.66 -7.07
C GLY A 78 7.93 -4.12 -7.33
N ALA A 79 8.21 -3.58 -8.53
CA ALA A 79 9.47 -2.90 -8.82
C ALA A 79 9.47 -1.47 -8.29
N LEU A 80 10.65 -0.88 -8.08
CA LEU A 80 10.74 0.55 -7.77
C LEU A 80 10.55 1.35 -9.04
N TYR A 81 9.61 2.28 -9.00
CA TYR A 81 9.37 3.27 -10.02
C TYR A 81 9.74 4.64 -9.49
N ALA A 82 9.92 5.57 -10.41
CA ALA A 82 10.00 6.97 -10.10
C ALA A 82 9.10 7.76 -11.04
N VAL A 83 8.60 8.88 -10.56
CA VAL A 83 7.72 9.78 -11.30
C VAL A 83 8.18 11.22 -11.10
N ASP A 84 8.16 11.98 -12.20
CA ASP A 84 8.54 13.39 -12.21
C ASP A 84 7.53 14.21 -11.40
N LYS A 85 8.02 14.98 -10.42
CA LYS A 85 7.17 15.84 -9.57
C LYS A 85 6.44 16.94 -10.34
N SER A 86 6.92 17.30 -11.53
CA SER A 86 6.23 18.26 -12.42
C SER A 86 5.12 17.63 -13.26
N ASP A 87 5.12 16.31 -13.41
CA ASP A 87 4.18 15.59 -14.28
C ASP A 87 4.05 14.11 -13.89
N PHE A 88 3.00 13.79 -13.13
CA PHE A 88 2.75 12.44 -12.64
C PHE A 88 2.47 11.39 -13.74
N THR A 89 2.32 11.81 -15.00
CA THR A 89 2.17 10.88 -16.14
C THR A 89 3.52 10.35 -16.64
N LYS A 90 4.64 10.96 -16.24
CA LYS A 90 5.99 10.59 -16.67
C LYS A 90 6.68 9.68 -15.65
N ASN A 91 6.16 8.47 -15.51
CA ASN A 91 6.77 7.46 -14.65
C ASN A 91 7.78 6.57 -15.41
N LYS A 92 8.80 6.10 -14.70
CA LYS A 92 9.88 5.26 -15.23
C LYS A 92 10.20 4.17 -14.21
N VAL A 93 10.57 2.99 -14.71
CA VAL A 93 11.17 1.96 -13.86
C VAL A 93 12.52 2.48 -13.37
N ALA A 94 12.67 2.62 -12.05
CA ALA A 94 13.92 3.01 -11.41
C ALA A 94 14.77 1.76 -11.16
N VAL A 95 14.24 0.79 -10.41
CA VAL A 95 14.93 -0.47 -10.10
C VAL A 95 14.03 -1.66 -10.41
N PRO A 96 14.33 -2.45 -11.47
CA PRO A 96 13.53 -3.61 -11.87
C PRO A 96 13.90 -4.85 -11.05
N LYS A 97 13.63 -4.78 -9.75
CA LYS A 97 13.74 -5.85 -8.76
C LYS A 97 12.53 -5.77 -7.85
N LEU A 98 12.05 -6.89 -7.34
CA LEU A 98 10.94 -6.92 -6.39
C LEU A 98 11.34 -6.29 -5.06
N PHE A 99 10.56 -5.31 -4.63
CA PHE A 99 10.50 -4.84 -3.26
C PHE A 99 9.45 -5.72 -2.59
N ALA A 100 9.90 -6.73 -1.85
CA ALA A 100 9.02 -7.73 -1.22
C ALA A 100 9.57 -8.20 0.15
N SER A 101 10.17 -7.28 0.91
CA SER A 101 10.47 -7.55 2.32
C SER A 101 9.17 -7.66 3.12
N SER A 102 9.16 -8.51 4.14
CA SER A 102 8.06 -8.62 5.11
C SER A 102 8.34 -7.82 6.39
N ASP A 103 9.44 -7.07 6.45
CA ASP A 103 9.67 -6.06 7.48
C ASP A 103 9.19 -4.68 7.00
N TYR A 104 7.90 -4.45 7.18
CA TYR A 104 7.17 -3.31 6.62
C TYR A 104 7.58 -1.94 7.20
N ASP A 105 8.35 -1.93 8.28
CA ASP A 105 8.85 -0.72 8.92
C ASP A 105 10.15 -0.19 8.26
N THR A 106 10.71 -0.88 7.25
CA THR A 106 11.98 -0.45 6.64
C THR A 106 11.78 0.52 5.47
N GLY A 107 10.65 0.40 4.77
CA GLY A 107 10.32 1.24 3.62
C GLY A 107 11.34 1.26 2.49
N ILE A 108 11.27 2.33 1.69
CA ILE A 108 12.29 2.73 0.73
C ILE A 108 13.31 3.60 1.46
N PHE A 109 14.59 3.25 1.34
CA PHE A 109 15.69 4.04 1.88
C PHE A 109 16.63 4.49 0.75
N ILE A 110 16.72 5.80 0.54
CA ILE A 110 17.62 6.42 -0.44
C ILE A 110 18.72 7.18 0.30
N SER A 111 19.97 6.94 -0.11
CA SER A 111 21.14 7.67 0.36
C SER A 111 22.04 7.97 -0.83
N GLY A 112 22.30 9.25 -1.05
CA GLY A 112 22.98 9.75 -2.26
C GLY A 112 22.30 9.25 -3.53
N ASP A 113 23.07 8.55 -4.37
CA ASP A 113 22.61 8.05 -5.68
C ASP A 113 22.09 6.60 -5.63
N TYR A 114 21.96 6.02 -4.43
CA TYR A 114 21.59 4.62 -4.23
C TYR A 114 20.31 4.46 -3.43
N VAL A 115 19.56 3.42 -3.77
CA VAL A 115 18.48 2.87 -2.94
C VAL A 115 18.92 1.56 -2.31
N TYR A 116 18.54 1.37 -1.05
CA TYR A 116 18.85 0.19 -0.24
C TYR A 116 17.54 -0.48 0.17
N TYR A 117 17.45 -1.79 -0.03
CA TYR A 117 16.19 -2.51 0.10
C TYR A 117 16.39 -4.01 0.26
N GLY A 118 15.37 -4.67 0.82
CA GLY A 118 15.26 -6.12 0.86
C GLY A 118 14.52 -6.65 -0.38
N THR A 119 15.08 -7.67 -1.03
CA THR A 119 14.48 -8.32 -2.20
C THR A 119 14.58 -9.85 -2.08
N PRO A 120 13.60 -10.64 -2.58
CA PRO A 120 13.71 -12.09 -2.62
C PRO A 120 15.00 -12.54 -3.33
N SER A 121 15.69 -13.53 -2.78
CA SER A 121 16.91 -14.05 -3.39
C SER A 121 16.61 -14.71 -4.75
N THR A 122 17.51 -14.49 -5.70
CA THR A 122 17.52 -15.19 -7.00
C THR A 122 18.49 -16.36 -7.03
N GLU A 123 19.23 -16.57 -5.94
CA GLU A 123 20.19 -17.67 -5.81
C GLU A 123 19.48 -19.01 -5.57
N LYS A 124 20.15 -20.10 -5.93
CA LYS A 124 19.62 -21.44 -5.70
C LYS A 124 19.98 -21.95 -4.32
N ASN A 125 19.04 -22.61 -3.66
CA ASN A 125 19.27 -23.35 -2.43
C ASN A 125 20.00 -24.69 -2.70
N SER A 126 20.25 -25.46 -1.64
CA SER A 126 20.93 -26.78 -1.72
C SER A 126 20.17 -27.83 -2.53
N HIS A 127 18.88 -27.63 -2.80
CA HIS A 127 18.04 -28.50 -3.64
C HIS A 127 18.00 -28.06 -5.11
N GLY A 128 18.59 -26.91 -5.45
CA GLY A 128 18.64 -26.36 -6.80
C GLY A 128 17.46 -25.45 -7.18
N ASP A 129 16.56 -25.19 -6.23
CA ASP A 129 15.40 -24.30 -6.37
C ASP A 129 15.79 -22.86 -6.02
N ILE A 130 15.12 -21.87 -6.62
CA ILE A 130 15.32 -20.45 -6.29
C ILE A 130 14.88 -20.21 -4.84
N ALA A 131 15.76 -19.61 -4.03
CA ALA A 131 15.52 -19.33 -2.62
C ALA A 131 14.69 -18.04 -2.41
N TYR A 132 13.50 -17.95 -3.02
CA TYR A 132 12.67 -16.74 -2.99
C TYR A 132 12.13 -16.38 -1.59
N THR A 133 12.29 -17.26 -0.60
CA THR A 133 11.98 -17.01 0.81
C THR A 133 13.14 -16.38 1.61
N ASP A 134 14.33 -16.34 1.01
CA ASP A 134 15.50 -15.69 1.60
C ASP A 134 15.52 -14.22 1.18
N LEU A 135 15.85 -13.33 2.12
CA LEU A 135 15.95 -11.90 1.87
C LEU A 135 17.39 -11.54 1.49
N ALA A 136 17.58 -11.07 0.26
CA ALA A 136 18.82 -10.43 -0.16
C ALA A 136 18.75 -8.94 0.17
N ILE A 137 19.58 -8.49 1.12
CA ILE A 137 19.78 -7.07 1.39
C ILE A 137 20.64 -6.50 0.27
N THR A 138 20.09 -5.57 -0.48
CA THR A 138 20.61 -5.14 -1.78
C THR A 138 20.70 -3.63 -1.85
N ARG A 139 21.69 -3.12 -2.59
CA ARG A 139 21.72 -1.73 -3.05
C ARG A 139 21.71 -1.68 -4.57
N SER A 140 21.09 -0.66 -5.14
CA SER A 140 21.14 -0.33 -6.57
C SER A 140 21.27 1.18 -6.72
N LYS A 141 21.89 1.66 -7.80
CA LYS A 141 21.71 3.07 -8.17
C LYS A 141 20.24 3.36 -8.43
N LEU A 142 19.84 4.63 -8.31
CA LEU A 142 18.46 5.06 -8.56
C LEU A 142 18.00 4.86 -10.01
N ASP A 143 18.93 4.65 -10.94
CA ASP A 143 18.65 4.24 -12.31
C ASP A 143 18.62 2.71 -12.50
N GLY A 144 18.79 1.93 -11.44
CA GLY A 144 18.81 0.47 -11.44
C GLY A 144 20.11 -0.16 -11.93
N THR A 145 21.13 0.64 -12.26
CA THR A 145 22.48 0.14 -12.54
C THR A 145 23.24 -0.13 -11.23
N ASP A 146 24.40 -0.79 -11.35
CA ASP A 146 25.29 -1.09 -10.20
C ASP A 146 24.56 -1.76 -9.02
N THR A 147 23.66 -2.69 -9.33
CA THR A 147 22.97 -3.53 -8.34
C THR A 147 23.93 -4.52 -7.70
N LYS A 148 24.00 -4.51 -6.37
CA LYS A 148 24.85 -5.40 -5.57
C LYS A 148 24.09 -5.94 -4.35
N VAL A 149 24.10 -7.26 -4.20
CA VAL A 149 23.70 -7.92 -2.95
C VAL A 149 24.80 -7.68 -1.91
N LEU A 150 24.41 -7.15 -0.75
CA LEU A 150 25.30 -6.88 0.39
C LEU A 150 25.48 -8.14 1.24
N PHE A 151 24.36 -8.77 1.59
CA PHE A 151 24.30 -10.08 2.24
C PHE A 151 22.90 -10.68 2.05
N THR A 152 22.77 -11.97 2.37
CA THR A 152 21.49 -12.70 2.32
C THR A 152 21.16 -13.26 3.69
N ALA A 153 19.90 -13.17 4.11
CA ALA A 153 19.37 -13.77 5.33
C ALA A 153 18.26 -14.78 4.98
N GLY A 154 18.12 -15.83 5.79
CA GLY A 154 17.18 -16.94 5.53
C GLY A 154 15.69 -16.63 5.76
N SER A 155 15.27 -15.36 5.75
CA SER A 155 13.87 -14.98 5.98
C SER A 155 13.53 -13.61 5.39
N LEU A 156 12.44 -13.53 4.62
CA LEU A 156 11.83 -12.26 4.17
C LEU A 156 11.42 -11.33 5.32
N ALA A 157 11.21 -11.87 6.52
CA ALA A 157 10.81 -11.12 7.71
C ALA A 157 12.01 -10.67 8.58
N LEU A 158 13.24 -10.70 8.06
CA LEU A 158 14.42 -10.17 8.75
C LEU A 158 14.13 -8.75 9.24
N LYS A 159 14.17 -8.56 10.56
CA LYS A 159 14.07 -7.23 11.16
C LYS A 159 15.35 -6.45 10.92
N HIS A 160 15.25 -5.36 10.17
CA HIS A 160 16.42 -4.58 9.76
C HIS A 160 16.11 -3.10 9.58
N ARG A 161 17.13 -2.26 9.62
CA ARG A 161 17.03 -0.83 9.34
C ARG A 161 18.24 -0.35 8.56
N PHE A 162 17.99 0.43 7.52
CA PHE A 162 19.02 1.18 6.80
C PHE A 162 19.17 2.55 7.45
N VAL A 163 20.38 2.92 7.82
CA VAL A 163 20.66 4.20 8.48
C VAL A 163 21.88 4.84 7.82
N GLU A 164 21.81 6.12 7.51
CA GLU A 164 22.97 6.91 7.10
C GLU A 164 23.51 7.73 8.28
N VAL A 165 24.81 7.64 8.55
CA VAL A 165 25.52 8.48 9.51
C VAL A 165 26.81 8.97 8.87
N ASP A 166 27.01 10.30 8.86
CA ASP A 166 28.18 10.96 8.27
C ASP A 166 28.49 10.50 6.82
N GLY A 167 27.45 10.32 5.99
CA GLY A 167 27.59 9.90 4.60
C GLY A 167 27.85 8.41 4.39
N LYS A 168 27.80 7.59 5.45
CA LYS A 168 27.96 6.13 5.39
C LYS A 168 26.67 5.42 5.74
N VAL A 169 26.36 4.37 4.97
CA VAL A 169 25.16 3.56 5.21
C VAL A 169 25.49 2.32 6.02
N PHE A 170 24.69 2.08 7.03
CA PHE A 170 24.71 0.88 7.87
C PHE A 170 23.39 0.10 7.72
N VAL A 171 23.49 -1.23 7.79
CA VAL A 171 22.32 -2.11 7.97
C VAL A 171 22.37 -2.66 9.38
N ILE A 172 21.44 -2.25 10.23
CA ILE A 172 21.28 -2.81 11.57
C ILE A 172 20.21 -3.90 11.48
N TYR A 173 20.51 -5.13 11.91
CA TYR A 173 19.56 -6.24 11.80
C TYR A 173 19.68 -7.23 12.96
N TYR A 174 18.63 -8.02 13.17
CA TYR A 174 18.67 -9.15 14.09
C TYR A 174 19.02 -10.44 13.35
N ASP A 175 20.21 -10.96 13.61
CA ASP A 175 20.65 -12.27 13.15
C ASP A 175 19.99 -13.35 14.01
N THR A 176 18.93 -13.96 13.47
CA THR A 176 18.17 -15.01 14.15
C THR A 176 19.01 -16.25 14.44
N ASP A 177 19.92 -16.63 13.53
CA ASP A 177 20.72 -17.85 13.67
C ASP A 177 21.74 -17.72 14.82
N ASN A 178 22.26 -16.51 15.02
CA ASN A 178 23.20 -16.20 16.09
C ASN A 178 22.55 -15.54 17.32
N SER A 179 21.24 -15.26 17.26
CA SER A 179 20.48 -14.52 18.27
C SER A 179 21.16 -13.21 18.67
N ALA A 180 21.54 -12.40 17.68
CA ALA A 180 22.36 -11.21 17.88
C ALA A 180 21.87 -10.00 17.10
N ILE A 181 22.01 -8.82 17.69
CA ILE A 181 21.93 -7.54 16.98
C ILE A 181 23.27 -7.31 16.30
N VAL A 182 23.24 -7.06 14.99
CA VAL A 182 24.42 -6.86 14.16
C VAL A 182 24.34 -5.50 13.45
N SER A 183 25.46 -4.81 13.38
CA SER A 183 25.68 -3.62 12.54
C SER A 183 26.55 -4.01 11.35
N TYR A 184 26.05 -3.85 10.14
CA TYR A 184 26.81 -4.05 8.90
C TYR A 184 27.13 -2.70 8.25
N ASP A 185 28.41 -2.36 8.15
CA ASP A 185 28.90 -1.20 7.41
C ASP A 185 28.97 -1.55 5.92
N VAL A 186 28.24 -0.80 5.10
CA VAL A 186 28.12 -1.10 3.65
C VAL A 186 29.41 -0.76 2.89
N ASP A 187 30.16 0.24 3.32
CA ASP A 187 31.36 0.69 2.62
C ASP A 187 32.53 -0.26 2.87
N SER A 188 32.74 -0.66 4.13
CA SER A 188 33.78 -1.62 4.49
C SER A 188 33.37 -3.08 4.24
N ALA A 189 32.08 -3.33 3.97
CA ALA A 189 31.48 -4.66 3.86
C ALA A 189 31.76 -5.55 5.09
N SER A 190 31.71 -4.96 6.29
CA SER A 190 32.01 -5.66 7.54
C SER A 190 30.82 -5.66 8.51
N ALA A 191 30.55 -6.81 9.12
CA ALA A 191 29.56 -6.97 10.18
C ALA A 191 30.22 -6.93 11.57
N LYS A 192 29.53 -6.31 12.53
CA LYS A 192 29.90 -6.28 13.95
C LYS A 192 28.73 -6.73 14.81
N GLU A 193 28.95 -7.74 15.65
CA GLU A 193 28.02 -8.12 16.72
C GLU A 193 27.99 -7.00 17.77
N ILE A 194 26.79 -6.46 18.03
CA ILE A 194 26.58 -5.38 19.00
C ILE A 194 26.14 -5.96 20.35
N ALA A 195 25.16 -6.85 20.31
CA ALA A 195 24.62 -7.52 21.49
C ALA A 195 24.12 -8.90 21.07
N LYS A 196 24.28 -9.88 21.95
CA LYS A 196 23.91 -11.27 21.67
C LYS A 196 23.24 -11.89 22.88
N THR A 197 22.25 -12.74 22.61
CA THR A 197 21.71 -13.67 23.59
C THR A 197 22.71 -14.81 23.79
N ASP A 198 23.46 -14.76 24.89
CA ASP A 198 24.49 -15.71 25.25
C ASP A 198 24.33 -16.16 26.70
N GLU A 199 23.74 -17.33 26.89
CA GLU A 199 23.52 -17.93 28.22
C GLU A 199 24.78 -18.60 28.77
N LYS A 200 25.94 -18.47 28.11
CA LYS A 200 27.21 -19.02 28.61
C LYS A 200 27.55 -18.43 29.98
N THR A 201 28.19 -19.28 30.78
CA THR A 201 28.36 -19.09 32.21
C THR A 201 29.31 -17.94 32.59
N ASP A 202 30.16 -17.48 31.68
CA ASP A 202 31.19 -16.48 31.92
C ASP A 202 30.73 -15.02 31.71
N LYS A 203 29.65 -14.76 30.96
CA LYS A 203 29.14 -13.40 30.72
C LYS A 203 28.15 -12.98 31.79
N MET A 204 28.36 -11.84 32.45
CA MET A 204 27.45 -11.34 33.51
C MET A 204 26.15 -10.71 32.99
N GLU A 205 26.07 -10.47 31.68
CA GLU A 205 24.99 -9.76 31.03
C GLU A 205 24.80 -10.27 29.60
N THR A 206 23.56 -10.33 29.12
CA THR A 206 23.20 -10.78 27.78
C THR A 206 22.07 -9.94 27.20
N LEU A 207 21.91 -9.94 25.87
CA LEU A 207 20.76 -9.33 25.20
C LEU A 207 19.45 -9.92 25.75
N GLY A 208 18.49 -9.03 26.05
CA GLY A 208 17.12 -9.35 26.42
C GLY A 208 16.16 -8.99 25.26
N SER A 209 15.09 -8.27 25.57
CA SER A 209 14.12 -7.82 24.55
C SER A 209 14.67 -6.64 23.74
N TYR A 210 14.33 -6.55 22.46
CA TYR A 210 14.74 -5.45 21.60
C TYR A 210 13.55 -4.87 20.80
N THR A 211 13.71 -3.65 20.33
CA THR A 211 12.74 -2.94 19.50
C THR A 211 13.49 -2.09 18.49
N PHE A 212 13.27 -2.35 17.20
CA PHE A 212 13.78 -1.51 16.13
C PHE A 212 12.93 -0.24 16.04
N VAL A 213 13.59 0.89 15.78
CA VAL A 213 12.90 2.18 15.59
C VAL A 213 12.28 2.18 14.18
N PRO A 214 10.96 2.39 14.02
CA PRO A 214 10.29 2.26 12.71
C PRO A 214 10.69 3.33 11.69
N GLU A 215 10.95 4.57 12.10
CA GLU A 215 11.32 5.67 11.19
C GLU A 215 12.67 6.27 11.63
N ILE A 216 13.58 6.52 10.67
CA ILE A 216 14.94 6.96 10.97
C ILE A 216 15.12 8.43 10.57
N GLY A 217 15.08 9.29 11.59
CA GLY A 217 15.36 10.72 11.60
C GLY A 217 14.85 11.25 12.96
N ALA A 218 15.64 11.73 13.90
CA ALA A 218 16.65 12.79 13.79
C ALA A 218 17.87 12.59 14.72
N ASP A 219 18.14 11.38 15.23
CA ASP A 219 19.28 11.11 16.14
C ASP A 219 19.97 9.76 15.91
N GLY A 220 19.70 9.11 14.77
CA GLY A 220 20.40 7.90 14.32
C GLY A 220 20.19 6.62 15.15
N VAL A 221 19.31 6.63 16.17
CA VAL A 221 19.00 5.42 16.95
C VAL A 221 18.27 4.39 16.08
N ALA A 222 18.88 3.21 15.92
CA ALA A 222 18.33 2.13 15.10
C ALA A 222 17.58 1.09 15.92
N VAL A 223 18.04 0.82 17.15
CA VAL A 223 17.46 -0.21 18.03
C VAL A 223 17.65 0.17 19.50
N ALA A 224 16.60 -0.04 20.29
CA ALA A 224 16.65 -0.01 21.74
C ALA A 224 16.48 -1.45 22.28
N TYR A 225 17.22 -1.81 23.32
CA TYR A 225 17.10 -3.15 23.90
C TYR A 225 17.34 -3.16 25.41
N THR A 226 16.79 -4.17 26.07
CA THR A 226 17.07 -4.49 27.47
C THR A 226 18.12 -5.58 27.57
N SER A 227 18.78 -5.71 28.71
CA SER A 227 19.63 -6.85 29.00
C SER A 227 19.02 -7.78 30.05
N THR A 228 19.47 -9.03 30.08
CA THR A 228 19.32 -9.89 31.26
C THR A 228 20.64 -9.88 32.02
N VAL A 229 20.58 -9.53 33.30
CA VAL A 229 21.74 -9.49 34.19
C VAL A 229 21.72 -10.72 35.08
N TYR A 230 22.86 -11.41 35.19
CA TYR A 230 22.98 -12.64 35.96
C TYR A 230 23.66 -12.39 37.31
N ARG A 231 23.29 -13.19 38.32
CA ARG A 231 23.88 -13.09 39.66
C ARG A 231 25.34 -13.52 39.67
N GLU A 232 26.18 -12.78 40.40
CA GLU A 232 27.61 -13.10 40.58
C GLU A 232 27.82 -14.46 41.26
N ALA A 233 26.91 -14.86 42.15
CA ALA A 233 26.97 -16.11 42.92
C ALA A 233 27.13 -17.38 42.05
N TYR A 234 26.69 -17.36 40.79
CA TYR A 234 26.85 -18.49 39.89
C TYR A 234 28.28 -18.65 39.34
N ASN A 235 29.05 -17.57 39.20
CA ASN A 235 30.44 -17.65 38.78
C ASN A 235 31.35 -18.23 39.87
N GLN A 236 30.91 -18.22 41.14
CA GLN A 236 31.58 -18.90 42.25
C GLN A 236 31.25 -20.42 42.30
N ASP A 237 30.06 -20.83 41.83
CA ASP A 237 29.58 -22.23 41.84
C ASP A 237 30.03 -23.07 40.63
N LYS A 238 30.87 -22.51 39.74
CA LYS A 238 31.41 -23.17 38.53
C LYS A 238 32.18 -24.47 38.81
N ASN A 239 32.39 -24.84 40.08
CA ASN A 239 33.12 -26.03 40.48
C ASN A 239 32.26 -27.26 40.85
N GLU A 240 30.93 -27.18 41.04
CA GLU A 240 30.27 -28.28 41.78
C GLU A 240 28.98 -28.93 41.22
N ALA A 241 28.28 -28.41 40.20
CA ALA A 241 27.05 -29.09 39.78
C ALA A 241 26.70 -28.97 38.28
N THR A 242 26.75 -30.11 37.59
CA THR A 242 26.04 -30.33 36.33
C THR A 242 24.53 -30.20 36.56
N GLY A 243 23.87 -29.21 35.95
CA GLY A 243 22.40 -29.09 35.90
C GLY A 243 21.78 -27.89 36.63
N SER A 244 22.55 -26.95 37.19
CA SER A 244 22.00 -25.75 37.83
C SER A 244 21.61 -24.68 36.80
N SER A 245 20.38 -24.16 36.89
CA SER A 245 19.94 -22.97 36.15
C SER A 245 20.55 -21.70 36.76
N ARG A 246 21.04 -20.81 35.90
CA ARG A 246 21.68 -19.56 36.32
C ARG A 246 20.63 -18.55 36.77
N GLY A 247 20.72 -18.08 38.02
CA GLY A 247 19.81 -17.07 38.54
C GLY A 247 20.07 -15.68 37.94
N THR A 248 18.99 -14.92 37.71
CA THR A 248 19.03 -13.53 37.24
C THR A 248 18.92 -12.54 38.40
N GLU A 249 19.43 -11.34 38.20
CA GLU A 249 19.17 -10.22 39.08
C GLU A 249 17.72 -9.73 38.96
N ASN A 250 17.25 -9.01 39.97
CA ASN A 250 15.91 -8.39 39.98
C ASN A 250 15.89 -7.03 39.26
N TYR A 251 16.93 -6.71 38.48
CA TYR A 251 17.05 -5.51 37.67
C TYR A 251 17.56 -5.85 36.28
N ASN A 252 17.39 -4.92 35.36
CA ASN A 252 18.04 -4.96 34.05
C ASN A 252 18.65 -3.61 33.68
N LYS A 253 19.28 -3.58 32.51
CA LYS A 253 19.75 -2.34 31.88
C LYS A 253 19.05 -2.13 30.56
N VAL A 254 19.04 -0.88 30.11
CA VAL A 254 18.50 -0.47 28.81
C VAL A 254 19.61 0.18 28.00
N TYR A 255 19.71 -0.19 26.73
CA TYR A 255 20.68 0.35 25.80
C TYR A 255 19.99 0.91 24.56
N ALA A 256 20.65 1.88 23.92
CA ALA A 256 20.31 2.41 22.61
C ALA A 256 21.52 2.31 21.69
N LEU A 257 21.33 1.74 20.50
CA LEU A 257 22.34 1.76 19.44
C LEU A 257 22.01 2.90 18.47
N VAL A 258 22.88 3.90 18.43
CA VAL A 258 22.95 4.84 17.30
C VAL A 258 23.77 4.16 16.19
N ALA A 259 23.30 4.21 14.95
CA ALA A 259 24.04 3.62 13.84
C ALA A 259 25.42 4.26 13.68
N GLY A 260 26.39 3.49 13.19
CA GLY A 260 27.79 3.92 13.11
C GLY A 260 28.55 3.91 14.45
N ASP A 261 27.86 3.96 15.59
CA ASP A 261 28.52 3.72 16.88
C ASP A 261 29.06 2.29 16.93
N SER A 262 30.24 2.15 17.51
CA SER A 262 30.89 0.85 17.62
C SER A 262 30.22 -0.04 18.69
N GLU A 263 29.47 0.55 19.61
CA GLU A 263 28.80 -0.13 20.72
C GLU A 263 27.52 0.61 21.09
N ALA A 264 26.54 -0.09 21.66
CA ALA A 264 25.34 0.54 22.15
C ALA A 264 25.61 1.29 23.46
N LYS A 265 24.95 2.44 23.64
CA LYS A 265 25.08 3.27 24.83
C LYS A 265 24.13 2.80 25.91
N LEU A 266 24.64 2.69 27.15
CA LEU A 266 23.81 2.45 28.33
C LEU A 266 22.93 3.68 28.60
N VAL A 267 21.62 3.49 28.57
CA VAL A 267 20.61 4.54 28.76
C VAL A 267 20.10 4.53 30.20
N TYR A 268 19.71 3.36 30.71
CA TYR A 268 19.23 3.19 32.08
C TYR A 268 19.89 1.99 32.75
N ASP A 269 20.28 2.15 34.02
CA ASP A 269 20.77 1.08 34.88
C ASP A 269 19.82 0.87 36.05
N GLY A 270 19.16 -0.30 36.11
CA GLY A 270 18.22 -0.64 37.15
C GLY A 270 18.85 -1.04 38.49
N LYS A 271 20.17 -1.24 38.55
CA LYS A 271 20.84 -1.83 39.72
C LYS A 271 20.57 -1.08 41.02
N THR A 272 20.66 0.24 41.01
CA THR A 272 20.57 1.08 42.21
C THR A 272 19.19 1.03 42.87
N GLU A 273 18.14 0.90 42.06
CA GLU A 273 16.74 0.91 42.53
C GLU A 273 16.09 -0.46 42.49
N GLU A 274 16.84 -1.52 42.15
CA GLU A 274 16.31 -2.84 41.80
C GLU A 274 15.15 -2.75 40.78
N ALA A 275 15.36 -1.94 39.75
CA ALA A 275 14.35 -1.63 38.74
C ALA A 275 14.47 -2.53 37.52
N THR A 276 13.33 -2.97 36.99
CA THR A 276 13.25 -3.57 35.65
C THR A 276 12.54 -2.64 34.68
N TYR A 277 13.07 -2.56 33.46
CA TYR A 277 12.55 -1.75 32.37
C TYR A 277 12.04 -2.64 31.24
N ALA A 278 11.00 -2.20 30.54
CA ALA A 278 10.57 -2.77 29.26
C ALA A 278 10.23 -1.67 28.26
N ILE A 279 10.76 -1.75 27.05
CA ILE A 279 10.36 -0.87 25.94
C ILE A 279 8.98 -1.35 25.47
N LYS A 280 7.98 -0.47 25.59
CA LYS A 280 6.57 -0.78 25.30
C LYS A 280 6.20 -0.43 23.87
N LEU A 281 6.62 0.74 23.40
CA LEU A 281 6.29 1.27 22.08
C LEU A 281 7.34 2.31 21.68
N ILE A 282 7.70 2.36 20.40
CA ILE A 282 8.42 3.48 19.81
C ILE A 282 7.54 4.00 18.68
N LYS A 283 7.06 5.24 18.80
CA LYS A 283 6.07 5.82 17.88
C LYS A 283 6.10 7.35 17.95
N ASP A 284 5.86 8.01 16.81
CA ASP A 284 5.70 9.47 16.68
C ASP A 284 6.85 10.25 17.34
N GLY A 285 8.09 9.75 17.24
CA GLY A 285 9.29 10.37 17.81
C GLY A 285 9.53 10.14 19.32
N PHE A 286 8.74 9.28 19.97
CA PHE A 286 8.86 8.98 21.40
C PHE A 286 9.15 7.50 21.68
N VAL A 287 9.94 7.24 22.73
CA VAL A 287 10.06 5.94 23.38
C VAL A 287 9.13 5.90 24.58
N PHE A 288 8.21 4.93 24.57
CA PHE A 288 7.40 4.57 25.72
C PHE A 288 8.00 3.34 26.39
N TYR A 289 8.21 3.43 27.70
CA TYR A 289 8.78 2.33 28.47
C TYR A 289 8.12 2.22 29.85
N THR A 290 8.10 1.01 30.38
CA THR A 290 7.72 0.77 31.78
C THR A 290 8.96 0.73 32.65
N LYS A 291 8.84 1.22 33.88
CA LYS A 291 9.83 1.03 34.96
C LYS A 291 9.09 0.39 36.13
N THR A 292 9.56 -0.78 36.55
CA THR A 292 9.00 -1.55 37.67
C THR A 292 9.98 -1.57 38.82
N VAL A 293 9.55 -1.07 39.98
CA VAL A 293 10.33 -1.08 41.23
C VAL A 293 9.46 -1.72 42.31
N ASN A 294 9.99 -2.72 43.03
CA ASN A 294 9.26 -3.45 44.09
C ASN A 294 7.86 -3.94 43.63
N GLY A 295 7.74 -4.42 42.39
CA GLY A 295 6.50 -4.89 41.79
C GLY A 295 5.51 -3.80 41.35
N THR A 296 5.81 -2.52 41.57
CA THR A 296 4.99 -1.40 41.08
C THR A 296 5.52 -0.91 39.73
N SER A 297 4.71 -1.05 38.68
CA SER A 297 5.04 -0.61 37.32
C SER A 297 4.41 0.74 36.99
N LYS A 298 5.20 1.63 36.38
CA LYS A 298 4.76 2.93 35.85
C LYS A 298 5.26 3.09 34.41
N THR A 299 4.48 3.81 33.61
CA THR A 299 4.78 4.05 32.18
C THR A 299 5.29 5.47 31.98
N TYR A 300 6.35 5.59 31.18
CA TYR A 300 7.03 6.85 30.90
C TYR A 300 7.16 7.04 29.40
N ALA A 301 7.20 8.30 28.98
CA ALA A 301 7.49 8.71 27.61
C ALA A 301 8.70 9.66 27.59
N VAL A 302 9.55 9.52 26.59
CA VAL A 302 10.73 10.37 26.38
C VAL A 302 10.97 10.53 24.88
N SER A 303 11.43 11.70 24.42
CA SER A 303 11.78 11.88 23.01
C SER A 303 12.94 10.97 22.63
N MET A 304 13.05 10.57 21.35
CA MET A 304 14.16 9.71 20.89
C MET A 304 15.54 10.31 21.22
N ALA A 305 15.74 11.61 20.97
CA ALA A 305 16.96 12.34 21.29
C ALA A 305 17.33 12.23 22.78
N ASP A 306 16.36 12.50 23.64
CA ASP A 306 16.55 12.51 25.09
C ASP A 306 16.77 11.10 25.65
N PHE A 307 16.11 10.09 25.07
CA PHE A 307 16.34 8.69 25.38
C PHE A 307 17.77 8.27 25.06
N ALA A 308 18.26 8.58 23.86
CA ALA A 308 19.64 8.31 23.48
C ALA A 308 20.65 9.01 24.40
N GLY A 309 20.29 10.19 24.91
CA GLY A 309 21.06 10.95 25.90
C GLY A 309 20.92 10.49 27.36
N GLY A 310 20.14 9.44 27.65
CA GLY A 310 19.97 8.93 29.02
C GLY A 310 19.09 9.79 29.93
N LYS A 311 18.27 10.69 29.37
CA LYS A 311 17.38 11.53 30.18
C LYS A 311 16.17 10.73 30.66
N ALA A 312 15.69 11.03 31.86
CA ALA A 312 14.48 10.42 32.40
C ALA A 312 13.23 10.86 31.62
N GLY A 313 12.32 9.91 31.38
CA GLY A 313 11.01 10.20 30.79
C GLY A 313 10.02 10.84 31.76
N VAL A 314 8.93 11.36 31.19
CA VAL A 314 7.77 11.90 31.91
C VAL A 314 6.76 10.77 32.14
N GLU A 315 6.19 10.67 33.35
CA GLU A 315 5.16 9.66 33.63
C GLU A 315 3.88 9.94 32.83
N VAL A 316 3.38 8.92 32.14
CA VAL A 316 2.19 8.99 31.27
C VAL A 316 1.14 7.94 31.62
N PHE A 317 -0.10 8.17 31.18
CA PHE A 317 -1.16 7.18 31.27
C PHE A 317 -0.85 5.97 30.39
N ASP A 318 -0.88 4.78 30.98
CA ASP A 318 -0.51 3.54 30.30
C ASP A 318 -1.46 3.17 29.15
N GLU A 319 -2.74 3.56 29.27
CA GLU A 319 -3.78 3.31 28.25
C GLU A 319 -3.52 4.03 26.93
N TYR A 320 -2.72 5.11 26.93
CA TYR A 320 -2.40 5.87 25.72
C TYR A 320 -1.09 5.44 25.06
N ALA A 321 -0.23 4.70 25.77
CA ALA A 321 1.02 4.17 25.22
C ALA A 321 0.76 2.92 24.35
N VAL A 322 -0.10 3.05 23.35
CA VAL A 322 -0.59 1.97 22.47
C VAL A 322 -0.60 2.43 21.00
N SER A 323 -0.51 1.50 20.06
CA SER A 323 -0.38 1.80 18.63
C SER A 323 -1.55 2.56 18.02
N THR A 324 -2.75 2.45 18.60
CA THR A 324 -3.99 3.09 18.13
C THR A 324 -4.13 4.55 18.55
N THR A 325 -3.26 5.06 19.44
CA THR A 325 -3.23 6.49 19.79
C THR A 325 -2.46 7.25 18.71
N LEU A 326 -2.99 8.40 18.28
CA LEU A 326 -2.28 9.34 17.42
C LEU A 326 -1.65 10.43 18.29
N ILE A 327 -0.32 10.55 18.26
CA ILE A 327 0.42 11.43 19.16
C ILE A 327 0.93 12.64 18.38
N GLN A 328 0.33 13.81 18.59
CA GLN A 328 0.86 15.07 18.07
C GLN A 328 1.91 15.65 19.02
N SER A 329 1.68 15.49 20.33
CA SER A 329 2.66 15.72 21.39
C SER A 329 2.20 15.00 22.66
N LEU A 330 3.04 14.93 23.70
CA LEU A 330 2.61 14.39 25.00
C LEU A 330 1.43 15.18 25.63
N ASN A 331 1.22 16.43 25.23
CA ASN A 331 0.09 17.26 25.69
C ASN A 331 -1.14 17.20 24.79
N GLU A 332 -1.02 16.61 23.60
CA GLU A 332 -2.08 16.57 22.60
C GLU A 332 -2.07 15.23 21.88
N VAL A 333 -3.00 14.37 22.27
CA VAL A 333 -3.22 13.07 21.64
C VAL A 333 -4.66 12.89 21.24
N TYR A 334 -4.86 12.02 20.25
CA TYR A 334 -6.17 11.59 19.80
C TYR A 334 -6.34 10.10 20.05
N VAL A 335 -7.50 9.73 20.60
CA VAL A 335 -7.85 8.36 20.96
C VAL A 335 -9.20 7.98 20.40
N ILE A 336 -9.35 6.70 20.07
CA ILE A 336 -10.61 6.11 19.60
C ILE A 336 -11.36 5.57 20.82
N ALA A 337 -12.60 6.03 21.02
CA ALA A 337 -13.52 5.46 22.00
C ALA A 337 -14.94 5.51 21.44
N ASP A 338 -15.72 4.44 21.60
CA ASP A 338 -17.10 4.35 21.10
C ASP A 338 -17.24 4.75 19.61
N ASN A 339 -16.26 4.36 18.77
CA ASN A 339 -16.12 4.75 17.36
C ASN A 339 -15.98 6.25 17.08
N ASN A 340 -15.65 7.06 18.09
CA ASN A 340 -15.49 8.51 17.94
C ASN A 340 -14.06 8.96 18.26
N VAL A 341 -13.74 10.19 17.88
CA VAL A 341 -12.44 10.81 18.12
C VAL A 341 -12.49 11.67 19.36
N TYR A 342 -11.59 11.38 20.31
CA TYR A 342 -11.40 12.18 21.51
C TYR A 342 -10.01 12.80 21.53
N LYS A 343 -9.92 14.06 21.94
CA LYS A 343 -8.67 14.76 22.24
C LYS A 343 -8.37 14.69 23.74
N ASP A 344 -7.12 14.38 24.11
CA ASP A 344 -6.66 14.37 25.51
C ASP A 344 -5.13 14.66 25.61
N THR A 345 -4.57 14.51 26.82
CA THR A 345 -3.14 14.57 27.15
C THR A 345 -2.65 13.25 27.71
N MET A 346 -1.41 12.86 27.41
CA MET A 346 -0.81 11.64 27.98
C MET A 346 -0.22 11.85 29.36
N ILE A 347 0.12 13.09 29.71
CA ILE A 347 0.91 13.39 30.91
C ILE A 347 0.03 13.22 32.15
N LYS A 348 0.48 12.38 33.09
CA LYS A 348 -0.09 12.37 34.43
C LYS A 348 0.38 13.62 35.18
N LYS A 349 -0.40 14.70 35.14
CA LYS A 349 -0.21 15.82 36.08
C LYS A 349 -0.83 15.46 37.43
N ASP A 350 -0.41 16.12 38.50
CA ASP A 350 -1.06 16.10 39.83
C ASP A 350 -2.51 16.68 39.81
N MET A 351 -3.12 16.85 38.65
CA MET A 351 -4.39 17.53 38.42
C MET A 351 -5.48 16.56 37.98
N GLY A 352 -6.06 15.82 38.94
CA GLY A 352 -7.35 15.15 38.78
C GLY A 352 -7.48 14.19 37.58
N PRO A 353 -8.68 13.62 37.35
CA PRO A 353 -8.93 12.84 36.14
C PRO A 353 -8.91 13.76 34.91
N THR A 354 -8.16 13.39 33.87
CA THR A 354 -8.29 14.04 32.56
C THR A 354 -9.69 13.76 32.00
N THR A 355 -10.39 14.80 31.55
CA THR A 355 -11.65 14.63 30.83
C THR A 355 -11.36 14.59 29.34
N LYS A 356 -11.35 13.39 28.76
CA LYS A 356 -11.35 13.16 27.30
C LYS A 356 -12.40 14.08 26.66
N LYS A 357 -12.01 14.84 25.63
CA LYS A 357 -12.92 15.75 24.92
C LYS A 357 -13.34 15.14 23.59
N LEU A 358 -14.63 14.86 23.42
CA LEU A 358 -15.17 14.44 22.12
C LEU A 358 -15.00 15.59 21.12
N VAL A 359 -14.33 15.33 20.00
CA VAL A 359 -14.00 16.35 18.98
C VAL A 359 -14.55 16.00 17.59
N ALA A 360 -14.92 14.75 17.34
CA ALA A 360 -15.64 14.33 16.14
C ALA A 360 -16.43 13.05 16.38
N LYS A 361 -17.65 12.97 15.80
CA LYS A 361 -18.44 11.74 15.73
C LYS A 361 -18.19 11.03 14.40
N CYS A 362 -18.01 9.72 14.44
CA CYS A 362 -17.74 8.93 13.25
C CYS A 362 -18.62 7.68 13.20
N SER A 363 -18.97 7.23 12.00
CA SER A 363 -19.73 6.00 11.80
C SER A 363 -18.92 4.76 12.22
N SER A 364 -17.64 4.71 11.81
CA SER A 364 -16.70 3.67 12.23
C SER A 364 -15.25 4.12 12.08
N ILE A 365 -14.40 3.75 13.04
CA ILE A 365 -12.96 4.00 13.00
C ILE A 365 -12.25 2.71 13.41
N SER A 366 -11.33 2.22 12.58
CA SER A 366 -10.49 1.07 12.91
C SER A 366 -9.10 1.49 13.40
N SER A 367 -8.45 2.48 12.76
CA SER A 367 -7.23 3.11 13.27
C SER A 367 -6.97 4.48 12.64
N PHE A 368 -6.24 5.34 13.36
CA PHE A 368 -5.75 6.61 12.83
C PHE A 368 -4.61 6.41 11.84
N LEU A 369 -4.54 7.32 10.87
CA LEU A 369 -3.43 7.48 9.93
C LEU A 369 -2.56 8.64 10.39
N PHE A 370 -3.06 9.86 10.24
CA PHE A 370 -2.37 11.10 10.60
C PHE A 370 -3.41 12.22 10.79
N LYS A 371 -2.94 13.37 11.30
CA LYS A 371 -3.69 14.61 11.35
C LYS A 371 -3.01 15.62 10.44
N ASP A 372 -3.80 16.30 9.62
CA ASP A 372 -3.33 17.38 8.76
C ASP A 372 -4.33 18.55 8.80
N GLY A 373 -3.83 19.74 9.12
CA GLY A 373 -4.66 20.89 9.46
C GLY A 373 -5.72 20.55 10.51
N ASP A 374 -6.98 20.88 10.23
CA ASP A 374 -8.11 20.55 11.11
C ASP A 374 -8.72 19.17 10.85
N ASN A 375 -8.15 18.38 9.94
CA ASN A 375 -8.67 17.06 9.60
C ASN A 375 -7.87 15.95 10.28
N ILE A 376 -8.57 14.90 10.72
CA ILE A 376 -7.96 13.63 11.06
C ILE A 376 -8.28 12.61 9.97
N TYR A 377 -7.28 11.84 9.56
CA TYR A 377 -7.39 10.78 8.58
C TYR A 377 -7.31 9.44 9.30
N TYR A 378 -8.15 8.49 8.88
CA TYR A 378 -8.27 7.18 9.50
C TYR A 378 -8.78 6.14 8.52
N TYR A 379 -8.64 4.87 8.90
CA TYR A 379 -9.37 3.79 8.26
C TYR A 379 -10.73 3.60 8.92
N ASN A 380 -11.78 3.44 8.13
CA ASN A 380 -13.07 2.97 8.64
C ASN A 380 -13.07 1.43 8.84
N SER A 381 -14.21 0.87 9.20
CA SER A 381 -14.36 -0.60 9.39
C SER A 381 -14.20 -1.43 8.10
N SER A 382 -14.36 -0.79 6.93
CA SER A 382 -14.13 -1.38 5.61
C SER A 382 -12.70 -1.14 5.08
N ASN A 383 -11.80 -0.59 5.90
CA ASN A 383 -10.46 -0.15 5.50
C ASN A 383 -10.46 0.81 4.30
N ASN A 384 -11.47 1.67 4.18
CA ASN A 384 -11.39 2.84 3.32
C ASN A 384 -10.67 3.96 4.07
N ILE A 385 -9.96 4.80 3.34
CA ILE A 385 -9.37 6.02 3.90
C ILE A 385 -10.48 7.06 3.99
N VAL A 386 -10.67 7.60 5.19
CA VAL A 386 -11.68 8.62 5.47
C VAL A 386 -11.00 9.78 6.20
N ARG A 387 -11.50 11.00 5.96
CA ARG A 387 -11.16 12.16 6.79
C ARG A 387 -12.41 12.77 7.41
N ILE A 388 -12.23 13.37 8.57
CA ILE A 388 -13.26 14.20 9.22
C ILE A 388 -12.63 15.44 9.83
N ALA A 389 -13.34 16.56 9.76
CA ALA A 389 -12.93 17.80 10.40
C ALA A 389 -13.13 17.72 11.93
N LEU A 390 -12.12 18.12 12.67
CA LEU A 390 -12.12 18.18 14.13
C LEU A 390 -12.72 19.51 14.59
N GLY A 391 -13.53 19.49 15.66
CA GLY A 391 -13.93 20.70 16.37
C GLY A 391 -13.07 20.96 17.59
N ASP A 392 -13.12 22.19 18.10
CA ASP A 392 -12.64 22.48 19.45
C ASP A 392 -13.42 21.66 20.49
N VAL A 393 -14.74 21.58 20.33
CA VAL A 393 -15.69 20.74 21.08
C VAL A 393 -16.31 19.72 20.12
N GLU A 394 -17.29 18.93 20.59
CA GLU A 394 -18.02 17.98 19.74
C GLU A 394 -18.49 18.66 18.45
N ASN A 395 -17.98 18.19 17.31
CA ASN A 395 -18.37 18.67 15.99
C ASN A 395 -19.40 17.71 15.39
N THR A 396 -20.68 18.01 15.60
CA THR A 396 -21.80 17.22 15.05
C THR A 396 -22.06 17.47 13.57
N ASP A 397 -21.50 18.56 13.03
CA ASP A 397 -21.79 19.02 11.66
C ASP A 397 -20.73 18.52 10.66
N ALA A 398 -19.62 17.96 11.16
CA ALA A 398 -18.57 17.39 10.33
C ALA A 398 -19.08 16.16 9.56
N LYS A 399 -18.85 16.17 8.25
CA LYS A 399 -19.13 15.03 7.37
C LYS A 399 -17.88 14.18 7.22
N GLU A 400 -18.06 12.86 7.31
CA GLU A 400 -17.02 11.90 6.95
C GLU A 400 -16.85 11.90 5.44
N ILE A 401 -15.65 12.20 4.95
CA ILE A 401 -15.34 12.24 3.52
C ILE A 401 -14.43 11.06 3.20
N ARG A 402 -14.92 10.11 2.40
CA ARG A 402 -14.12 9.00 1.88
C ARG A 402 -13.12 9.51 0.84
N ILE A 403 -11.86 9.14 1.00
CA ILE A 403 -10.74 9.59 0.15
C ILE A 403 -10.35 8.50 -0.84
N SER A 404 -10.32 7.24 -0.40
CA SER A 404 -10.02 6.12 -1.28
C SER A 404 -11.26 5.69 -2.07
N ASP A 405 -11.05 5.10 -3.24
CA ASP A 405 -12.16 4.55 -4.04
C ASP A 405 -12.83 3.37 -3.32
N ASP A 406 -12.00 2.55 -2.65
CA ASP A 406 -12.41 1.33 -1.96
C ASP A 406 -11.36 0.96 -0.89
N THR A 407 -11.30 -0.32 -0.53
CA THR A 407 -10.49 -0.97 0.48
C THR A 407 -9.01 -0.84 0.13
N VAL A 408 -8.20 -0.34 1.06
CA VAL A 408 -6.77 -0.13 0.83
C VAL A 408 -5.90 -1.14 1.59
N THR A 409 -4.65 -1.25 1.17
CA THR A 409 -3.61 -1.99 1.93
C THR A 409 -3.14 -1.12 3.09
N THR A 410 -3.11 -1.68 4.31
CA THR A 410 -2.89 -0.90 5.54
C THR A 410 -1.53 -1.10 6.21
N THR A 411 -0.66 -1.94 5.65
CA THR A 411 0.66 -2.29 6.25
C THR A 411 1.80 -1.54 5.58
N TRP A 412 2.73 -2.22 4.88
CA TRP A 412 3.89 -1.59 4.22
C TRP A 412 3.55 -0.43 3.28
N TYR A 413 2.30 -0.40 2.83
CA TYR A 413 1.74 0.58 1.91
C TYR A 413 0.71 1.47 2.61
N ALA A 414 0.91 1.75 3.90
CA ALA A 414 0.11 2.72 4.64
C ALA A 414 0.11 4.07 3.87
N PRO A 415 -1.03 4.76 3.75
CA PRO A 415 -1.15 5.98 2.98
C PRO A 415 -0.18 7.06 3.43
N GLU A 416 0.42 7.74 2.45
CA GLU A 416 1.40 8.79 2.66
C GLU A 416 0.91 10.12 2.08
N LEU A 417 0.94 11.16 2.90
CA LEU A 417 0.66 12.53 2.51
C LEU A 417 1.96 13.18 2.03
N VAL A 418 1.99 13.64 0.78
CA VAL A 418 3.18 14.24 0.17
C VAL A 418 2.80 15.57 -0.46
N LYS A 419 3.60 16.61 -0.16
CA LYS A 419 3.41 17.96 -0.71
C LYS A 419 4.27 18.13 -1.96
N VAL A 420 3.64 18.32 -3.12
CA VAL A 420 4.33 18.55 -4.40
C VAL A 420 3.93 19.91 -4.97
N ASN A 421 4.91 20.78 -5.18
CA ASN A 421 4.72 22.14 -5.71
C ASN A 421 3.67 22.96 -4.93
N GLY A 422 3.56 22.73 -3.61
CA GLY A 422 2.64 23.43 -2.72
C GLY A 422 1.28 22.76 -2.54
N ASN A 423 0.93 21.77 -3.36
CA ASN A 423 -0.33 21.02 -3.28
C ASN A 423 -0.16 19.72 -2.49
N ASP A 424 -1.17 19.36 -1.73
CA ASP A 424 -1.18 18.11 -0.95
C ASP A 424 -1.76 16.94 -1.74
N TYR A 425 -1.02 15.84 -1.77
CA TYR A 425 -1.39 14.60 -2.44
C TYR A 425 -1.41 13.47 -1.43
N LEU A 426 -2.48 12.68 -1.41
CA LEU A 426 -2.53 11.43 -0.68
C LEU A 426 -2.27 10.27 -1.62
N PHE A 427 -1.25 9.49 -1.33
CA PHE A 427 -0.93 8.25 -2.04
C PHE A 427 -1.36 7.04 -1.24
N TYR A 428 -1.92 6.03 -1.90
CA TYR A 428 -2.40 4.81 -1.26
C TYR A 428 -2.39 3.62 -2.21
N VAL A 429 -2.41 2.41 -1.66
CA VAL A 429 -2.52 1.18 -2.45
C VAL A 429 -3.94 0.62 -2.37
N ASP A 430 -4.65 0.66 -3.50
CA ASP A 430 -6.01 0.17 -3.65
C ASP A 430 -6.02 -1.35 -3.87
N ASN A 431 -6.51 -2.11 -2.89
CA ASN A 431 -6.52 -3.57 -2.94
C ASN A 431 -7.86 -4.14 -3.45
N SER A 432 -8.74 -3.30 -3.98
CA SER A 432 -9.96 -3.77 -4.64
C SER A 432 -9.66 -4.51 -5.94
N THR A 433 -10.68 -5.15 -6.51
CA THR A 433 -10.60 -5.81 -7.82
C THR A 433 -10.27 -4.83 -8.96
N THR A 434 -10.58 -3.54 -8.79
CA THR A 434 -10.28 -2.51 -9.78
C THR A 434 -9.00 -1.74 -9.48
N GLY A 435 -8.47 -1.82 -8.26
CA GLY A 435 -7.15 -1.29 -7.88
C GLY A 435 -6.01 -2.28 -8.07
N LEU A 436 -6.27 -3.58 -7.92
CA LEU A 436 -5.29 -4.69 -8.01
C LEU A 436 -4.00 -4.45 -7.22
N SER A 437 -4.11 -3.85 -6.04
CA SER A 437 -2.99 -3.51 -5.16
C SER A 437 -1.93 -2.62 -5.84
N TYR A 438 -2.35 -1.71 -6.73
CA TYR A 438 -1.48 -0.69 -7.32
C TYR A 438 -1.59 0.65 -6.60
N VAL A 439 -0.56 1.49 -6.77
CA VAL A 439 -0.52 2.83 -6.17
C VAL A 439 -1.45 3.77 -6.93
N LYS A 440 -2.33 4.39 -6.17
CA LYS A 440 -3.18 5.50 -6.56
C LYS A 440 -2.82 6.75 -5.79
N TYR A 441 -3.25 7.88 -6.32
CA TYR A 441 -3.12 9.17 -5.65
C TYR A 441 -4.36 10.03 -5.87
N VAL A 442 -4.59 10.95 -4.95
CA VAL A 442 -5.62 11.99 -5.04
C VAL A 442 -5.03 13.34 -4.62
N ALA A 443 -5.34 14.40 -5.37
CA ALA A 443 -4.93 15.76 -5.05
C ALA A 443 -5.95 16.37 -4.08
N LEU A 444 -5.59 16.54 -2.81
CA LEU A 444 -6.54 16.91 -1.76
C LEU A 444 -7.11 18.33 -1.92
N ASP A 445 -6.32 19.24 -2.50
CA ASP A 445 -6.69 20.65 -2.71
C ASP A 445 -7.51 20.88 -3.99
N ASP A 446 -7.30 20.05 -5.02
CA ASP A 446 -7.94 20.19 -6.34
C ASP A 446 -9.15 19.28 -6.52
N SER A 447 -9.33 18.28 -5.65
CA SER A 447 -10.43 17.32 -5.74
C SER A 447 -11.76 17.91 -5.29
N LYS A 448 -12.83 17.55 -6.02
CA LYS A 448 -14.20 17.91 -5.65
C LYS A 448 -14.77 16.88 -4.68
N ILE A 449 -15.36 17.36 -3.59
CA ILE A 449 -16.24 16.55 -2.74
C ILE A 449 -17.53 16.32 -3.51
N VAL A 450 -17.88 15.05 -3.67
CA VAL A 450 -19.16 14.59 -4.22
C VAL A 450 -20.02 14.10 -3.05
N ALA A 451 -21.31 14.43 -3.11
CA ALA A 451 -22.33 13.92 -2.21
C ALA A 451 -23.30 13.06 -3.04
N GLU A 452 -23.63 11.89 -2.54
CA GLU A 452 -24.56 10.95 -3.15
C GLU A 452 -25.62 10.52 -2.13
N ASP A 453 -26.87 10.45 -2.61
CA ASP A 453 -27.99 9.78 -1.98
C ASP A 453 -28.02 8.35 -2.53
N THR A 454 -27.60 7.38 -1.70
CA THR A 454 -27.44 5.99 -2.14
C THR A 454 -28.67 5.11 -1.94
N ASP A 455 -29.72 5.62 -1.29
CA ASP A 455 -30.97 4.88 -1.02
C ASP A 455 -32.26 5.55 -1.54
N ASP A 456 -32.12 6.65 -2.30
CA ASP A 456 -33.17 7.44 -2.94
C ASP A 456 -34.18 8.03 -1.93
N ASP A 457 -33.76 8.28 -0.69
CA ASP A 457 -34.62 8.88 0.35
C ASP A 457 -34.66 10.43 0.30
N GLY A 458 -33.80 11.03 -0.51
CA GLY A 458 -33.66 12.46 -0.71
C GLY A 458 -32.62 13.14 0.19
N GLU A 459 -31.90 12.40 1.03
CA GLU A 459 -30.78 12.88 1.83
C GLU A 459 -29.45 12.29 1.33
N ASP A 460 -28.42 13.14 1.17
CA ASP A 460 -27.07 12.62 0.89
C ASP A 460 -26.58 11.80 2.09
N ASP A 461 -26.09 10.59 1.84
CA ASP A 461 -25.59 9.67 2.88
C ASP A 461 -24.15 9.19 2.63
N LEU A 462 -23.59 9.48 1.45
CA LEU A 462 -22.20 9.22 1.09
C LEU A 462 -21.49 10.49 0.60
N TRP A 463 -20.35 10.82 1.22
CA TRP A 463 -19.46 11.88 0.76
C TRP A 463 -18.08 11.33 0.43
N TYR A 464 -17.55 11.69 -0.74
CA TYR A 464 -16.22 11.24 -1.16
C TYR A 464 -15.48 12.25 -2.02
N LEU A 465 -14.14 12.14 -2.07
CA LEU A 465 -13.33 12.89 -3.03
C LEU A 465 -13.33 12.19 -4.39
N SER A 466 -13.71 12.94 -5.42
CA SER A 466 -13.53 12.51 -6.81
C SER A 466 -12.09 12.76 -7.28
N GLY A 467 -11.69 12.05 -8.35
CA GLY A 467 -10.44 12.34 -9.07
C GLY A 467 -9.22 11.54 -8.64
N SER A 468 -9.42 10.39 -7.98
CA SER A 468 -8.36 9.40 -7.78
C SER A 468 -7.78 8.93 -9.13
N LYS A 469 -6.46 8.73 -9.17
CA LYS A 469 -5.74 8.31 -10.38
C LYS A 469 -4.70 7.26 -10.05
N PHE A 470 -4.44 6.35 -10.98
CA PHE A 470 -3.27 5.48 -10.88
C PHE A 470 -2.00 6.30 -11.04
N LEU A 471 -1.07 6.14 -10.10
CA LEU A 471 0.32 6.53 -10.29
C LEU A 471 1.09 5.41 -11.00
N SER A 472 0.70 4.18 -10.68
CA SER A 472 1.32 2.95 -11.13
C SER A 472 1.24 2.71 -12.63
N ASN A 473 2.28 2.06 -13.17
CA ASN A 473 2.23 1.47 -14.49
C ASN A 473 1.68 0.06 -14.42
N LEU A 474 0.45 -0.09 -14.90
CA LEU A 474 -0.24 -1.36 -15.00
C LEU A 474 0.42 -2.23 -16.08
N THR A 475 0.54 -3.53 -15.80
CA THR A 475 0.84 -4.51 -16.86
C THR A 475 -0.33 -4.61 -17.84
N ILE A 476 -0.10 -5.11 -19.06
CA ILE A 476 -1.16 -5.36 -20.05
C ILE A 476 -2.26 -6.25 -19.44
N ASP A 477 -1.86 -7.32 -18.76
CA ASP A 477 -2.79 -8.29 -18.15
C ASP A 477 -3.60 -7.65 -17.02
N ASP A 478 -2.98 -6.83 -16.18
CA ASP A 478 -3.70 -6.17 -15.07
C ASP A 478 -4.63 -5.06 -15.57
N ASN A 479 -4.24 -4.33 -16.61
CA ASN A 479 -5.12 -3.35 -17.25
C ASN A 479 -6.37 -4.04 -17.84
N ALA A 480 -6.19 -5.19 -18.49
CA ALA A 480 -7.30 -5.99 -19.01
C ALA A 480 -8.20 -6.57 -17.89
N LYS A 481 -7.63 -7.03 -16.77
CA LYS A 481 -8.39 -7.49 -15.60
C LYS A 481 -9.21 -6.38 -14.97
N ILE A 482 -8.61 -5.19 -14.78
CA ILE A 482 -9.31 -4.02 -14.22
C ILE A 482 -10.47 -3.65 -15.13
N MET A 483 -10.25 -3.55 -16.44
CA MET A 483 -11.30 -3.21 -17.38
C MET A 483 -12.42 -4.27 -17.40
N THR A 484 -12.05 -5.55 -17.36
CA THR A 484 -13.02 -6.65 -17.23
C THR A 484 -13.88 -6.48 -15.98
N ALA A 485 -13.27 -6.20 -14.82
CA ALA A 485 -13.98 -5.99 -13.57
C ALA A 485 -14.93 -4.78 -13.64
N LYS A 486 -14.47 -3.65 -14.18
CA LYS A 486 -15.29 -2.44 -14.38
C LYS A 486 -16.52 -2.72 -15.26
N ILE A 487 -16.33 -3.39 -16.40
CA ILE A 487 -17.43 -3.74 -17.31
C ILE A 487 -18.40 -4.72 -16.65
N ASN A 488 -17.88 -5.71 -15.92
CA ASN A 488 -18.71 -6.70 -15.23
C ASN A 488 -19.55 -6.06 -14.11
N ALA A 489 -19.05 -5.00 -13.46
CA ALA A 489 -19.77 -4.25 -12.43
C ALA A 489 -20.92 -3.37 -12.97
N LEU A 490 -20.95 -3.05 -14.28
CA LEU A 490 -22.05 -2.28 -14.87
C LEU A 490 -23.39 -3.02 -14.69
N SER A 491 -24.50 -2.28 -14.53
CA SER A 491 -25.84 -2.88 -14.47
C SER A 491 -26.13 -3.74 -15.70
N THR A 492 -26.83 -4.86 -15.49
CA THR A 492 -27.36 -5.72 -16.56
C THR A 492 -28.82 -5.41 -16.91
N GLY A 493 -29.42 -4.40 -16.27
CA GLY A 493 -30.80 -3.97 -16.46
C GLY A 493 -30.92 -2.82 -17.47
N GLU A 494 -32.08 -2.15 -17.43
CA GLU A 494 -32.37 -0.96 -18.23
C GLU A 494 -31.35 0.14 -17.95
N ILE A 495 -30.85 0.79 -19.01
CA ILE A 495 -29.91 1.89 -18.91
C ILE A 495 -30.68 3.17 -18.62
N GLU A 496 -30.25 3.90 -17.60
CA GLU A 496 -30.70 5.27 -17.36
C GLU A 496 -30.08 6.21 -18.41
N PHE A 497 -30.94 6.86 -19.19
CA PHE A 497 -30.55 7.82 -20.20
C PHE A 497 -30.88 9.24 -19.78
N GLU A 498 -29.96 10.16 -20.05
CA GLU A 498 -30.21 11.60 -19.99
C GLU A 498 -30.20 12.19 -21.39
N GLU A 499 -31.13 13.10 -21.67
CA GLU A 499 -31.12 13.86 -22.91
C GLU A 499 -30.14 15.03 -22.84
N VAL A 500 -29.10 14.98 -23.67
CA VAL A 500 -28.10 16.04 -23.79
C VAL A 500 -28.00 16.47 -25.25
N ASN A 501 -28.36 17.73 -25.54
CA ASN A 501 -28.36 18.31 -26.89
C ASN A 501 -29.17 17.50 -27.92
N GLY A 502 -30.30 16.90 -27.52
CA GLY A 502 -31.16 16.13 -28.42
C GLY A 502 -30.77 14.65 -28.55
N GLU A 503 -29.68 14.18 -27.95
CA GLU A 503 -29.25 12.78 -27.94
C GLU A 503 -29.41 12.16 -26.55
N LEU A 504 -29.75 10.87 -26.51
CA LEU A 504 -29.75 10.09 -25.28
C LEU A 504 -28.33 9.65 -24.94
N LYS A 505 -27.91 9.94 -23.70
CA LYS A 505 -26.60 9.56 -23.17
C LYS A 505 -26.76 8.71 -21.92
N ALA A 506 -26.01 7.62 -21.86
CA ALA A 506 -25.89 6.79 -20.66
C ALA A 506 -24.81 7.39 -19.74
N VAL A 507 -25.12 8.50 -19.06
CA VAL A 507 -24.13 9.33 -18.34
C VAL A 507 -23.33 8.51 -17.33
N LYS A 508 -23.99 7.63 -16.56
CA LYS A 508 -23.36 6.73 -15.58
C LYS A 508 -22.43 5.66 -16.19
N LEU A 509 -22.55 5.35 -17.48
CA LEU A 509 -21.77 4.31 -18.17
C LEU A 509 -20.68 4.90 -19.09
N GLN A 510 -20.75 6.21 -19.35
CA GLN A 510 -19.94 6.86 -20.38
C GLN A 510 -18.44 6.78 -20.07
N ASP A 511 -18.05 6.89 -18.81
CA ASP A 511 -16.64 6.85 -18.40
C ASP A 511 -16.03 5.47 -18.66
N THR A 512 -16.72 4.38 -18.29
CA THR A 512 -16.23 3.01 -18.55
C THR A 512 -16.13 2.74 -20.05
N ILE A 513 -17.07 3.25 -20.85
CA ILE A 513 -17.02 3.15 -22.31
C ILE A 513 -15.81 3.88 -22.88
N ALA A 514 -15.58 5.12 -22.45
CA ALA A 514 -14.47 5.94 -22.90
C ALA A 514 -13.12 5.32 -22.52
N GLU A 515 -13.00 4.82 -21.28
CA GLU A 515 -11.81 4.11 -20.81
C GLU A 515 -11.53 2.86 -21.66
N TYR A 516 -12.54 2.02 -21.91
CA TYR A 516 -12.38 0.83 -22.76
C TYR A 516 -11.94 1.23 -24.17
N ASP A 517 -12.51 2.29 -24.75
CA ASP A 517 -12.15 2.74 -26.10
C ASP A 517 -10.74 3.28 -26.21
N ALA A 518 -10.25 3.93 -25.17
CA ALA A 518 -8.88 4.43 -25.09
C ALA A 518 -7.82 3.32 -24.94
N LEU A 519 -8.21 2.08 -24.60
CA LEU A 519 -7.27 0.97 -24.48
C LEU A 519 -6.57 0.63 -25.80
N SER A 520 -5.30 0.23 -25.69
CA SER A 520 -4.54 -0.31 -26.83
C SER A 520 -5.14 -1.63 -27.32
N ALA A 521 -4.83 -2.00 -28.56
CA ALA A 521 -5.29 -3.27 -29.15
C ALA A 521 -4.85 -4.49 -28.32
N GLU A 522 -3.62 -4.47 -27.81
CA GLU A 522 -3.05 -5.56 -27.00
C GLU A 522 -3.80 -5.74 -25.68
N VAL A 523 -4.17 -4.66 -25.00
CA VAL A 523 -4.98 -4.75 -23.77
C VAL A 523 -6.39 -5.22 -24.10
N LYS A 524 -7.03 -4.66 -25.14
CA LYS A 524 -8.37 -5.09 -25.57
C LYS A 524 -8.43 -6.58 -25.87
N GLU A 525 -7.40 -7.14 -26.50
CA GLU A 525 -7.34 -8.59 -26.80
C GLU A 525 -7.43 -9.43 -25.51
N LYS A 526 -6.82 -8.97 -24.43
CA LYS A 526 -6.76 -9.65 -23.13
C LYS A 526 -8.00 -9.45 -22.24
N VAL A 527 -8.89 -8.51 -22.56
CA VAL A 527 -10.17 -8.34 -21.85
C VAL A 527 -11.02 -9.61 -22.03
N GLU A 528 -11.73 -10.06 -20.99
CA GLU A 528 -12.57 -11.26 -21.10
C GLU A 528 -13.65 -11.11 -22.17
N ASP A 529 -13.91 -12.18 -22.92
CA ASP A 529 -14.87 -12.14 -24.04
C ASP A 529 -16.31 -11.85 -23.59
N THR A 530 -16.67 -12.24 -22.36
CA THR A 530 -17.94 -11.91 -21.71
C THR A 530 -18.06 -10.40 -21.50
N ALA A 531 -17.01 -9.75 -21.00
CA ALA A 531 -16.95 -8.30 -20.82
C ALA A 531 -16.96 -7.57 -22.17
N LYS A 532 -16.18 -8.01 -23.16
CA LYS A 532 -16.21 -7.46 -24.53
C LYS A 532 -17.62 -7.49 -25.13
N THR A 533 -18.31 -8.61 -24.97
CA THR A 533 -19.69 -8.78 -25.45
C THR A 533 -20.64 -7.84 -24.72
N LYS A 534 -20.51 -7.72 -23.40
CA LYS A 534 -21.34 -6.83 -22.59
C LYS A 534 -21.18 -5.36 -23.00
N ILE A 535 -19.96 -4.88 -23.12
CA ILE A 535 -19.72 -3.48 -23.51
C ILE A 535 -20.14 -3.20 -24.95
N ALA A 536 -20.01 -4.18 -25.86
CA ALA A 536 -20.54 -4.06 -27.22
C ALA A 536 -22.06 -3.93 -27.23
N ASN A 537 -22.76 -4.75 -26.44
CA ASN A 537 -24.23 -4.67 -26.32
C ASN A 537 -24.69 -3.33 -25.73
N ILE A 538 -23.99 -2.82 -24.71
CA ILE A 538 -24.31 -1.50 -24.12
C ILE A 538 -24.17 -0.39 -25.16
N LYS A 539 -23.08 -0.38 -25.94
CA LYS A 539 -22.87 0.60 -27.01
C LYS A 539 -23.96 0.53 -28.08
N GLU A 540 -24.34 -0.69 -28.45
CA GLU A 540 -25.41 -0.90 -29.41
C GLU A 540 -26.76 -0.49 -28.84
N ALA A 541 -27.02 -0.70 -27.56
CA ALA A 541 -28.23 -0.22 -26.89
C ALA A 541 -28.32 1.31 -26.89
N ILE A 542 -27.22 2.01 -26.59
CA ILE A 542 -27.17 3.49 -26.66
C ILE A 542 -27.48 3.97 -28.09
N ARG A 543 -26.91 3.29 -29.10
CA ARG A 543 -27.16 3.62 -30.52
C ARG A 543 -28.64 3.40 -30.89
N VAL A 544 -29.20 2.25 -30.53
CA VAL A 544 -30.60 1.88 -30.82
C VAL A 544 -31.58 2.77 -30.06
N ALA A 545 -31.31 3.14 -28.81
CA ALA A 545 -32.12 4.09 -28.05
C ALA A 545 -32.20 5.45 -28.77
N ASN A 546 -31.08 5.96 -29.28
CA ASN A 546 -31.06 7.20 -30.06
C ASN A 546 -31.85 7.11 -31.37
N LEU A 547 -31.88 5.94 -32.04
CA LEU A 547 -32.77 5.73 -33.18
C LEU A 547 -34.23 5.75 -32.77
N LEU A 548 -34.59 4.95 -31.76
CA LEU A 548 -35.98 4.81 -31.31
C LEU A 548 -36.55 6.13 -30.78
N LYS A 549 -35.72 6.98 -30.17
CA LYS A 549 -36.12 8.32 -29.70
C LYS A 549 -36.74 9.17 -30.82
N LYS A 550 -36.28 9.03 -32.07
CA LYS A 550 -36.86 9.76 -33.21
C LYS A 550 -38.34 9.44 -33.41
N VAL A 551 -38.71 8.17 -33.20
CA VAL A 551 -40.10 7.70 -33.29
C VAL A 551 -40.84 8.02 -32.01
N ASP A 552 -40.22 7.81 -30.85
CA ASP A 552 -40.84 8.02 -29.54
C ASP A 552 -41.27 9.48 -29.33
N GLY A 553 -40.38 10.45 -29.57
CA GLY A 553 -40.70 11.87 -29.48
C GLY A 553 -41.74 12.32 -30.51
N ALA A 554 -41.76 11.71 -31.70
CA ALA A 554 -42.81 11.96 -32.70
C ALA A 554 -44.15 11.36 -32.27
N TYR A 555 -44.14 10.19 -31.63
CA TYR A 555 -45.32 9.47 -31.17
C TYR A 555 -46.04 10.22 -30.05
N ASP A 556 -45.30 10.76 -29.07
CA ASP A 556 -45.85 11.57 -27.98
C ASP A 556 -46.49 12.87 -28.46
N SER A 557 -46.03 13.41 -29.60
CA SER A 557 -46.60 14.61 -30.20
C SER A 557 -47.94 14.39 -30.94
N SER A 558 -48.34 13.12 -31.15
CA SER A 558 -49.56 12.47 -31.72
C SER A 558 -50.55 13.21 -32.65
N THR A 559 -50.25 14.42 -33.10
CA THR A 559 -51.11 15.25 -33.96
C THR A 559 -50.60 15.36 -35.40
N ASP A 560 -49.34 14.97 -35.68
CA ASP A 560 -48.74 14.97 -37.02
C ASP A 560 -48.32 13.56 -37.48
N GLN A 561 -49.23 12.88 -38.18
CA GLN A 561 -48.97 11.55 -38.75
C GLN A 561 -47.87 11.55 -39.82
N THR A 562 -47.63 12.68 -40.49
CA THR A 562 -46.62 12.78 -41.57
C THR A 562 -45.23 12.77 -40.96
N ALA A 563 -45.03 13.53 -39.88
CA ALA A 563 -43.78 13.53 -39.12
C ALA A 563 -43.48 12.14 -38.54
N LEU A 564 -44.50 11.47 -37.97
CA LEU A 564 -44.35 10.12 -37.43
C LEU A 564 -44.00 9.07 -38.49
N GLU A 565 -44.65 9.13 -39.66
CA GLU A 565 -44.34 8.24 -40.80
C GLU A 565 -42.91 8.47 -41.33
N SER A 566 -42.47 9.73 -41.39
CA SER A 566 -41.10 10.08 -41.79
C SER A 566 -40.07 9.53 -40.82
N ALA A 567 -40.25 9.74 -39.51
CA ALA A 567 -39.34 9.24 -38.47
C ALA A 567 -39.28 7.70 -38.46
N TYR A 568 -40.42 7.03 -38.63
CA TYR A 568 -40.48 5.58 -38.74
C TYR A 568 -39.70 5.06 -39.95
N ASN A 569 -39.94 5.62 -41.14
CA ASN A 569 -39.27 5.18 -42.36
C ASN A 569 -37.76 5.41 -42.33
N GLU A 570 -37.28 6.44 -41.60
CA GLU A 570 -35.86 6.72 -41.42
C GLU A 570 -35.13 5.58 -40.69
N ILE A 571 -35.72 5.04 -39.62
CA ILE A 571 -35.05 4.05 -38.77
C ILE A 571 -35.44 2.60 -39.07
N LYS A 572 -36.50 2.38 -39.85
CA LYS A 572 -37.10 1.05 -40.10
C LYS A 572 -36.10 -0.01 -40.54
N ALA A 573 -35.23 0.32 -41.49
CA ALA A 573 -34.27 -0.65 -42.04
C ALA A 573 -33.29 -1.16 -40.97
N GLU A 574 -32.78 -0.26 -40.13
CA GLU A 574 -31.80 -0.60 -39.09
C GLU A 574 -32.45 -1.39 -37.95
N ILE A 575 -33.65 -0.97 -37.50
CA ILE A 575 -34.36 -1.68 -36.44
C ILE A 575 -34.84 -3.05 -36.91
N ASN A 576 -35.28 -3.19 -38.16
CA ASN A 576 -35.64 -4.51 -38.72
C ASN A 576 -34.44 -5.44 -38.85
N ALA A 577 -33.27 -4.92 -39.25
CA ALA A 577 -32.03 -5.71 -39.28
C ALA A 577 -31.67 -6.24 -37.88
N LEU A 578 -31.88 -5.45 -36.82
CA LEU A 578 -31.71 -5.89 -35.44
C LEU A 578 -32.69 -7.03 -35.09
N PHE A 579 -33.96 -6.94 -35.48
CA PHE A 579 -34.93 -8.03 -35.29
C PHE A 579 -34.53 -9.30 -36.04
N GLU A 580 -34.05 -9.18 -37.29
CA GLU A 580 -33.65 -10.31 -38.14
C GLU A 580 -32.39 -11.02 -37.62
N SER A 581 -31.44 -10.27 -37.05
CA SER A 581 -30.21 -10.82 -36.47
C SER A 581 -30.46 -11.68 -35.22
N GLY A 582 -31.61 -11.50 -34.55
CA GLY A 582 -31.91 -12.13 -33.27
C GLY A 582 -31.26 -11.45 -32.06
N ASP A 583 -30.46 -10.39 -32.27
CA ASP A 583 -29.82 -9.64 -31.18
C ASP A 583 -30.79 -8.70 -30.45
N TYR A 584 -31.98 -8.45 -31.01
CA TYR A 584 -33.04 -7.65 -30.39
C TYR A 584 -33.26 -7.96 -28.91
N THR A 585 -33.42 -9.24 -28.54
CA THR A 585 -33.74 -9.62 -27.16
C THR A 585 -32.63 -9.22 -26.18
N LYS A 586 -31.37 -9.18 -26.64
CA LYS A 586 -30.22 -8.77 -25.82
C LYS A 586 -30.15 -7.26 -25.67
N ILE A 587 -30.51 -6.52 -26.71
CA ILE A 587 -30.45 -5.05 -26.72
C ILE A 587 -31.66 -4.45 -26.00
N ALA A 588 -32.85 -5.04 -26.18
CA ALA A 588 -34.09 -4.57 -25.59
C ALA A 588 -34.10 -4.63 -24.05
N SER A 589 -33.28 -5.48 -23.42
CA SER A 589 -33.18 -5.49 -21.95
C SER A 589 -32.49 -4.26 -21.37
N TYR A 590 -31.80 -3.46 -22.21
CA TYR A 590 -31.07 -2.27 -21.79
C TYR A 590 -31.82 -0.96 -22.10
N ILE A 591 -32.96 -1.00 -22.78
CA ILE A 591 -33.69 0.19 -23.27
C ILE A 591 -35.10 0.16 -22.68
N ASP A 592 -35.67 1.32 -22.38
CA ASP A 592 -37.08 1.45 -22.00
C ASP A 592 -37.98 0.68 -22.98
N GLY A 593 -38.76 -0.26 -22.45
CA GLY A 593 -39.69 -1.08 -23.20
C GLY A 593 -40.74 -0.27 -23.97
N ASN A 594 -41.05 0.96 -23.54
CA ASN A 594 -41.98 1.86 -24.22
C ASN A 594 -41.45 2.29 -25.60
N MET A 595 -40.14 2.52 -25.73
CA MET A 595 -39.54 3.00 -26.99
C MET A 595 -39.74 1.97 -28.11
N PHE A 596 -39.48 0.69 -27.80
CA PHE A 596 -39.75 -0.40 -28.75
C PHE A 596 -41.24 -0.62 -28.99
N ALA A 597 -42.08 -0.49 -27.96
CA ALA A 597 -43.52 -0.61 -28.10
C ALA A 597 -44.09 0.45 -29.06
N ASN A 598 -43.58 1.69 -28.99
CA ASN A 598 -43.99 2.78 -29.87
C ASN A 598 -43.52 2.55 -31.32
N TYR A 599 -42.30 2.03 -31.52
CA TYR A 599 -41.85 1.58 -32.84
C TYR A 599 -42.78 0.50 -33.42
N GLN A 600 -43.12 -0.54 -32.66
CA GLN A 600 -43.99 -1.63 -33.12
C GLN A 600 -45.42 -1.17 -33.45
N LYS A 601 -45.94 -0.15 -32.74
CA LYS A 601 -47.22 0.49 -33.08
C LYS A 601 -47.13 1.22 -34.42
N CYS A 602 -46.04 1.95 -34.67
CA CYS A 602 -45.78 2.61 -35.95
C CYS A 602 -45.65 1.60 -37.09
N GLN A 603 -44.93 0.50 -36.85
CA GLN A 603 -44.81 -0.60 -37.81
C GLN A 603 -46.18 -1.13 -38.21
N LYS A 604 -47.07 -1.43 -37.25
CA LYS A 604 -48.44 -1.87 -37.56
C LYS A 604 -49.25 -0.82 -38.33
N LEU A 605 -49.05 0.46 -38.02
CA LEU A 605 -49.80 1.58 -38.61
C LEU A 605 -49.40 1.87 -40.06
N PHE A 606 -48.11 1.77 -40.40
CA PHE A 606 -47.58 2.19 -41.70
C PHE A 606 -47.23 1.03 -42.63
N ASP A 607 -46.84 -0.14 -42.10
CA ASP A 607 -46.57 -1.31 -42.94
C ASP A 607 -47.85 -1.98 -43.44
N SER A 608 -49.01 -1.71 -42.82
CA SER A 608 -50.31 -2.20 -43.29
C SER A 608 -50.92 -1.36 -44.43
N LYS A 609 -50.30 -0.21 -44.78
CA LYS A 609 -50.76 0.70 -45.85
C LYS A 609 -50.07 0.46 -47.21
N ASN A 610 -49.03 -0.36 -47.24
CA ASN A 610 -48.34 -0.82 -48.45
C ASN A 610 -48.59 -2.32 -48.65
#